data_AF-A0AAU6ATU9-F1
#
_entry.id   AF-A0AAU6ATU9-F1
#
_cell.length_a   1.000
_cell.length_b   1.000
_cell.length_c   1.000
_cell.angle_alpha   90.00
_cell.angle_beta   90.00
_cell.angle_gamma   90.00
#
_symmetry.space_group_name_H-M   'P 1'
#
loop_
_entity.id
_entity.type
_entity.pdbx_description
1 polymer ?
#
loop_
_entity_poly.entity_id
_entity_poly.type
_entity_poly.pdbx_seq_one_letter_code
_entity_poly.pdbx_strand_id
1 'polypeptide(L)'
;MGRHSLAEEPVPHPLDPPKPQQGRSETTGSHRIVAKKAPRRRIAGWPIAVAGLVVLIVLGVFGWNWADSVLNNRAEAQAASCTGGREQIRVVVTPQIAKPVQTAAARWNSDLTVVHGSCVQVDVETKDSSDVLSALTGKTALDSIGGLPDGWIPESSSWSQQLSAAKPDLIGSPSMSVASFAQSDYPFIGLAGASIDDTQQRGTQSFRAYLKEPAQQADFTAAGIRPY
;
A
#
# COMPACT_ATOMS: atom_id res chain seq x y z
N MET A 1 -63.95 -70.16 28.72
CA MET A 1 -64.32 -70.11 30.15
C MET A 1 -63.63 -71.29 30.84
N GLY A 2 -62.45 -71.06 31.41
CA GLY A 2 -61.67 -72.11 32.06
C GLY A 2 -61.98 -72.17 33.55
N ARG A 3 -62.36 -73.34 34.04
CA ARG A 3 -62.35 -73.71 35.47
C ARG A 3 -62.18 -75.21 35.57
N HIS A 4 -61.00 -75.67 35.94
CA HIS A 4 -60.83 -76.95 36.62
C HIS A 4 -59.93 -76.75 37.82
N SER A 5 -60.56 -76.86 38.98
CA SER A 5 -59.97 -76.91 40.30
C SER A 5 -59.09 -78.16 40.43
N LEU A 6 -57.87 -78.01 40.94
CA LEU A 6 -57.09 -79.14 41.45
C LEU A 6 -57.55 -79.43 42.88
N ALA A 7 -57.91 -80.69 43.10
CA ALA A 7 -58.32 -81.22 44.38
C ALA A 7 -57.14 -81.94 45.06
N GLU A 8 -57.15 -81.84 46.38
CA GLU A 8 -56.64 -82.77 47.40
C GLU A 8 -55.17 -83.21 47.38
N GLU A 9 -54.46 -82.70 48.38
CA GLU A 9 -53.21 -83.22 48.93
C GLU A 9 -53.53 -84.27 50.02
N PRO A 10 -52.83 -85.42 50.08
CA PRO A 10 -52.76 -86.21 51.30
C PRO A 10 -51.32 -86.36 51.81
N VAL A 11 -51.03 -85.54 52.82
CA VAL A 11 -50.41 -85.77 54.14
C VAL A 11 -49.41 -86.94 54.33
N PRO A 12 -48.29 -86.69 55.05
CA PRO A 12 -47.07 -87.50 55.04
C PRO A 12 -47.16 -88.73 55.94
N HIS A 13 -46.47 -89.80 55.54
CA HIS A 13 -46.23 -90.95 56.40
C HIS A 13 -45.03 -90.71 57.33
N PRO A 14 -45.21 -90.84 58.65
CA PRO A 14 -44.16 -90.71 59.64
C PRO A 14 -43.39 -92.03 59.68
N LEU A 15 -42.10 -91.99 59.37
CA LEU A 15 -41.02 -92.82 59.90
C LEU A 15 -39.80 -92.70 58.96
N ASP A 16 -39.14 -91.54 58.97
CA ASP A 16 -37.76 -91.45 58.45
C ASP A 16 -36.89 -90.57 59.37
N PRO A 17 -35.65 -91.01 59.69
CA PRO A 17 -34.78 -90.43 60.72
C PRO A 17 -34.06 -89.14 60.28
N PRO A 18 -33.57 -88.29 61.22
CA PRO A 18 -32.97 -86.99 60.89
C PRO A 18 -31.44 -87.02 60.74
N LYS A 19 -30.91 -86.22 59.79
CA LYS A 19 -29.64 -85.41 59.76
C LYS A 19 -28.96 -85.43 58.37
N PRO A 20 -28.02 -84.51 58.02
CA PRO A 20 -27.38 -83.43 58.81
C PRO A 20 -27.33 -82.04 58.12
N GLN A 21 -27.03 -81.01 58.93
CA GLN A 21 -26.71 -79.64 58.52
C GLN A 21 -25.43 -79.54 57.68
N GLN A 22 -25.46 -78.71 56.63
CA GLN A 22 -24.27 -78.12 56.02
C GLN A 22 -24.36 -76.59 56.15
N GLY A 23 -23.61 -76.05 57.12
CA GLY A 23 -23.19 -74.66 57.09
C GLY A 23 -21.79 -74.56 56.51
N ARG A 24 -21.59 -73.64 55.56
CA ARG A 24 -20.37 -72.83 55.33
C ARG A 24 -20.39 -72.20 53.92
N SER A 25 -20.89 -70.96 53.87
CA SER A 25 -20.41 -69.90 52.96
C SER A 25 -19.81 -68.86 53.93
N GLU A 26 -18.66 -68.21 53.72
CA GLU A 26 -18.28 -67.41 52.56
C GLU A 26 -16.74 -67.32 52.48
N THR A 27 -16.21 -67.43 51.25
CA THR A 27 -14.81 -67.16 50.91
C THR A 27 -14.71 -65.69 50.48
N THR A 28 -14.17 -64.81 51.33
CA THR A 28 -13.92 -63.42 50.97
C THR A 28 -12.60 -63.29 50.21
N GLY A 29 -12.69 -63.01 48.91
CA GLY A 29 -11.56 -62.68 48.05
C GLY A 29 -10.93 -61.34 48.45
N SER A 30 -9.63 -61.37 48.71
CA SER A 30 -8.80 -60.20 49.01
C SER A 30 -8.39 -59.49 47.72
N HIS A 31 -8.90 -58.28 47.48
CA HIS A 31 -8.40 -57.40 46.43
C HIS A 31 -7.36 -56.45 47.01
N ARG A 32 -6.07 -56.73 46.80
CA ARG A 32 -5.00 -55.77 47.08
C ARG A 32 -5.01 -54.68 46.00
N ILE A 33 -5.56 -53.52 46.35
CA ILE A 33 -5.35 -52.29 45.60
C ILE A 33 -3.94 -51.81 45.95
N VAL A 34 -2.96 -52.13 45.12
CA VAL A 34 -1.64 -51.51 45.20
C VAL A 34 -1.81 -50.06 44.75
N ALA A 35 -1.86 -49.14 45.72
CA ALA A 35 -1.86 -47.71 45.46
C ALA A 35 -0.55 -47.32 44.74
N LYS A 36 -0.58 -47.31 43.41
CA LYS A 36 0.47 -46.66 42.62
C LYS A 36 0.34 -45.17 42.87
N LYS A 37 1.37 -44.61 43.50
CA LYS A 37 1.63 -43.18 43.69
C LYS A 37 1.17 -42.40 42.46
N ALA A 38 0.23 -41.47 42.63
CA ALA A 38 -0.33 -40.68 41.53
C ALA A 38 0.79 -39.98 40.74
N PRO A 39 0.82 -40.06 39.40
CA PRO A 39 1.78 -39.31 38.62
C PRO A 39 1.44 -37.82 38.75
N ARG A 40 2.37 -37.01 39.28
CA ARG A 40 2.27 -35.54 39.17
C ARG A 40 2.33 -35.20 37.68
N ARG A 41 1.18 -34.91 37.08
CA ARG A 41 1.03 -34.43 35.71
C ARG A 41 1.73 -33.07 35.59
N ARG A 42 3.02 -33.08 35.28
CA ARG A 42 3.73 -31.87 34.84
C ARG A 42 3.14 -31.52 33.47
N ILE A 43 2.29 -30.50 33.44
CA ILE A 43 1.77 -29.93 32.19
C ILE A 43 3.01 -29.47 31.43
N ALA A 44 3.33 -30.12 30.31
CA ALA A 44 4.42 -29.70 29.44
C ALA A 44 4.13 -28.25 29.04
N GLY A 45 5.08 -27.33 29.22
CA GLY A 45 4.92 -25.90 28.88
C GLY A 45 4.93 -25.60 27.37
N TRP A 46 5.17 -26.63 26.55
CA TRP A 46 5.20 -26.55 25.09
C TRP A 46 3.93 -26.02 24.41
N PRO A 47 2.69 -26.35 24.82
CA PRO A 47 1.50 -25.82 24.18
C PRO A 47 1.31 -24.32 24.43
N ILE A 48 1.85 -23.77 25.54
CA ILE A 48 1.82 -22.33 25.82
C ILE A 48 2.80 -21.60 24.90
N ALA A 49 3.99 -22.16 24.68
CA ALA A 49 4.97 -21.59 23.75
C ALA A 49 4.45 -21.61 22.30
N VAL A 50 3.81 -22.70 21.88
CA VAL A 50 3.20 -22.82 20.55
C VAL A 50 2.03 -21.85 20.39
N ALA A 51 1.16 -21.74 21.40
CA ALA A 51 0.06 -20.79 21.37
C ALA A 51 0.56 -19.34 21.28
N GLY A 52 1.59 -18.97 22.05
CA GLY A 52 2.21 -17.65 21.97
C GLY A 52 2.79 -17.36 20.58
N LEU A 53 3.48 -18.32 19.97
CA LEU A 53 4.01 -18.18 18.62
C LEU A 53 2.90 -18.00 17.58
N VAL A 54 1.83 -18.80 17.66
CA VAL A 54 0.68 -18.67 16.75
C VAL A 54 0.02 -17.29 16.90
N VAL A 55 -0.15 -16.79 18.12
CA VAL A 55 -0.69 -15.44 18.37
C VAL A 55 0.21 -14.37 17.75
N LEU A 56 1.54 -14.47 17.90
CA LEU A 56 2.48 -13.51 17.30
C LEU A 56 2.46 -13.55 15.78
N ILE A 57 2.37 -14.75 15.18
CA ILE A 57 2.26 -14.91 13.73
C ILE A 57 0.94 -14.30 13.25
N VAL A 58 -0.18 -14.60 13.91
CA VAL A 58 -1.48 -14.04 13.56
C VAL A 58 -1.45 -12.52 13.66
N LEU A 59 -0.93 -11.94 14.74
CA LEU A 59 -0.82 -10.49 14.89
C LEU A 59 0.10 -9.85 13.84
N GLY A 60 1.22 -10.51 13.51
CA GLY A 60 2.13 -10.05 12.47
C GLY A 60 1.47 -10.05 11.09
N VAL A 61 0.80 -11.15 10.73
CA VAL A 61 0.06 -11.27 9.45
C VAL A 61 -1.11 -10.30 9.41
N PHE A 62 -1.88 -10.16 10.49
CA PHE A 62 -3.03 -9.23 10.53
C PHE A 62 -2.57 -7.77 10.48
N GLY A 63 -1.50 -7.43 11.19
CA GLY A 63 -0.90 -6.09 11.14
C GLY A 63 -0.32 -5.75 9.77
N TRP A 64 0.36 -6.72 9.13
CA TRP A 64 0.87 -6.58 7.77
C TRP A 64 -0.26 -6.44 6.75
N ASN A 65 -1.28 -7.30 6.82
CA ASN A 65 -2.43 -7.26 5.94
C ASN A 65 -3.28 -5.99 6.12
N TRP A 66 -3.33 -5.43 7.33
CA TRP A 66 -3.98 -4.14 7.60
C TRP A 66 -3.17 -2.96 7.02
N ALA A 67 -1.84 -2.98 7.14
CA ALA A 67 -0.98 -1.96 6.54
C ALA A 67 -1.03 -2.00 5.00
N ASP A 68 -0.93 -3.19 4.41
CA ASP A 68 -1.04 -3.40 2.96
C ASP A 68 -2.42 -3.01 2.44
N SER A 69 -3.50 -3.35 3.14
CA SER A 69 -4.84 -2.95 2.69
C SER A 69 -5.06 -1.45 2.79
N VAL A 70 -4.51 -0.72 3.76
CA VAL A 70 -4.61 0.75 3.79
C VAL A 70 -3.80 1.40 2.66
N LEU A 71 -2.62 0.87 2.32
CA LEU A 71 -1.80 1.39 1.22
C LEU A 71 -2.40 1.04 -0.15
N ASN A 72 -2.80 -0.22 -0.36
CA ASN A 72 -3.42 -0.69 -1.60
C ASN A 72 -4.80 -0.06 -1.81
N ASN A 73 -5.63 0.10 -0.77
CA ASN A 73 -6.94 0.75 -0.91
C ASN A 73 -6.82 2.23 -1.29
N ARG A 74 -5.74 2.92 -0.88
CA ARG A 74 -5.49 4.30 -1.32
C ARG A 74 -5.10 4.35 -2.80
N ALA A 75 -4.16 3.51 -3.21
CA ALA A 75 -3.71 3.43 -4.61
C ALA A 75 -4.85 2.99 -5.56
N GLU A 76 -5.66 2.01 -5.17
CA GLU A 76 -6.81 1.54 -5.97
C GLU A 76 -7.98 2.54 -5.97
N ALA A 77 -8.27 3.22 -4.84
CA ALA A 77 -9.29 4.27 -4.79
C ALA A 77 -8.88 5.54 -5.57
N GLN A 78 -7.58 5.80 -5.70
CA GLN A 78 -7.02 6.89 -6.50
C GLN A 78 -7.00 6.55 -8.00
N ALA A 79 -6.74 5.30 -8.38
CA ALA A 79 -6.88 4.85 -9.76
C ALA A 79 -8.35 4.80 -10.21
N ALA A 80 -9.27 4.45 -9.31
CA ALA A 80 -10.71 4.46 -9.55
C ALA A 80 -11.32 5.87 -9.64
N SER A 81 -10.60 6.92 -9.20
CA SER A 81 -11.06 8.32 -9.24
C SER A 81 -10.62 9.10 -10.48
N CYS A 82 -9.82 8.48 -11.37
CA CYS A 82 -9.43 9.06 -12.66
C CYS A 82 -10.49 8.80 -13.75
N THR A 83 -11.71 9.25 -13.48
CA THR A 83 -12.87 9.11 -14.37
C THR A 83 -12.66 9.80 -15.74
N GLY A 84 -11.81 10.83 -15.78
CA GLY A 84 -11.42 11.55 -16.99
C GLY A 84 -10.28 10.90 -17.78
N GLY A 85 -9.71 9.79 -17.31
CA GLY A 85 -8.61 9.08 -17.97
C GLY A 85 -7.22 9.47 -17.44
N ARG A 86 -6.18 9.09 -18.19
CA ARG A 86 -4.78 9.43 -17.92
C ARG A 86 -4.31 10.47 -18.92
N GLU A 87 -3.76 11.56 -18.41
CA GLU A 87 -3.19 12.65 -19.19
C GLU A 87 -1.67 12.68 -18.99
N GLN A 88 -0.90 12.95 -20.04
CA GLN A 88 0.56 13.04 -19.93
C GLN A 88 1.00 14.47 -20.18
N ILE A 89 1.81 15.01 -19.27
CA ILE A 89 2.50 16.29 -19.44
C ILE A 89 4.00 16.07 -19.48
N ARG A 90 4.65 16.73 -20.43
CA ARG A 90 6.10 16.69 -20.63
C ARG A 90 6.72 17.99 -20.13
N VAL A 91 7.69 17.85 -19.25
CA VAL A 91 8.45 18.98 -18.68
C VAL A 91 9.91 18.83 -19.08
N VAL A 92 10.42 19.80 -19.82
CA VAL A 92 11.84 19.83 -20.19
C VAL A 92 12.61 20.68 -19.18
N VAL A 93 13.73 20.18 -18.68
CA VAL A 93 14.53 20.82 -17.63
C VAL A 93 16.02 20.85 -17.98
N THR A 94 16.72 21.86 -17.46
CA THR A 94 18.18 21.93 -17.55
C THR A 94 18.85 20.82 -16.73
N PRO A 95 20.02 20.27 -17.14
CA PRO A 95 20.70 19.19 -16.41
C PRO A 95 20.96 19.47 -14.93
N GLN A 96 21.23 20.73 -14.57
CA GLN A 96 21.59 21.12 -13.20
C GLN A 96 20.47 20.89 -12.18
N ILE A 97 19.22 20.94 -12.61
CA ILE A 97 18.03 20.79 -11.75
C ILE A 97 17.27 19.47 -12.01
N ALA A 98 17.72 18.68 -12.99
CA ALA A 98 17.01 17.50 -13.45
C ALA A 98 16.76 16.47 -12.34
N LYS A 99 17.76 16.18 -11.52
CA LYS A 99 17.66 15.13 -10.49
C LYS A 99 16.55 15.38 -9.45
N PRO A 100 16.49 16.54 -8.77
CA PRO A 100 15.41 16.82 -7.82
C PRO A 100 14.04 16.91 -8.52
N VAL A 101 13.96 17.48 -9.73
CA VAL A 101 12.67 17.55 -10.46
C VAL A 101 12.17 16.16 -10.87
N GLN A 102 13.06 15.27 -11.34
CA GLN A 102 12.72 13.87 -11.64
C GLN A 102 12.27 13.11 -10.39
N THR A 103 12.90 13.39 -9.25
CA THR A 103 12.51 12.78 -7.96
C THR A 103 11.10 13.22 -7.55
N ALA A 104 10.80 14.51 -7.71
CA ALA A 104 9.45 15.04 -7.49
C ALA A 104 8.43 14.45 -8.49
N ALA A 105 8.77 14.36 -9.78
CA ALA A 105 7.90 13.75 -10.78
C ALA A 105 7.61 12.27 -10.47
N ALA A 106 8.62 11.51 -10.00
CA ALA A 106 8.43 10.12 -9.59
C ALA A 106 7.43 10.00 -8.43
N ARG A 107 7.51 10.89 -7.42
CA ARG A 107 6.55 10.93 -6.31
C ARG A 107 5.14 11.36 -6.77
N TRP A 108 5.06 12.40 -7.60
CA TRP A 108 3.80 12.84 -8.20
C TRP A 108 3.10 11.68 -8.94
N ASN A 109 3.86 10.92 -9.72
CA ASN A 109 3.36 9.80 -10.51
C ASN A 109 2.97 8.60 -9.63
N SER A 110 3.67 8.36 -8.51
CA SER A 110 3.29 7.30 -7.56
C SER A 110 2.02 7.61 -6.77
N ASP A 111 1.78 8.90 -6.50
CA ASP A 111 0.63 9.36 -5.71
C ASP A 111 -0.67 9.43 -6.54
N LEU A 112 -0.59 9.10 -7.85
CA LEU A 112 -1.70 9.15 -8.80
C LEU A 112 -2.47 10.47 -8.73
N THR A 113 -1.75 11.59 -8.71
CA THR A 113 -2.33 12.91 -8.46
C THR A 113 -3.44 13.23 -9.47
N VAL A 114 -4.65 13.43 -8.94
CA VAL A 114 -5.84 13.74 -9.73
C VAL A 114 -5.96 15.25 -9.90
N VAL A 115 -5.96 15.70 -11.16
CA VAL A 115 -6.24 17.08 -11.53
C VAL A 115 -7.53 17.09 -12.35
N HIS A 116 -8.60 17.68 -11.80
CA HIS A 116 -9.93 17.77 -12.46
C HIS A 116 -10.52 16.41 -12.90
N GLY A 117 -10.27 15.35 -12.14
CA GLY A 117 -10.80 14.01 -12.43
C GLY A 117 -9.96 13.20 -13.41
N SER A 118 -8.84 13.73 -13.89
CA SER A 118 -7.85 12.99 -14.69
C SER A 118 -6.56 12.76 -13.89
N CYS A 119 -5.97 11.57 -14.05
CA CYS A 119 -4.65 11.25 -13.51
C CYS A 119 -3.60 11.91 -14.41
N VAL A 120 -2.84 12.88 -13.90
CA VAL A 120 -1.77 13.52 -14.67
C VAL A 120 -0.46 12.78 -14.42
N GLN A 121 0.16 12.27 -15.47
CA GLN A 121 1.51 11.71 -15.44
C GLN A 121 2.52 12.74 -15.97
N VAL A 122 3.60 12.93 -15.22
CA VAL A 122 4.68 13.86 -15.55
C VAL A 122 5.85 13.08 -16.12
N ASP A 123 6.24 13.41 -17.35
CA ASP A 123 7.50 12.99 -17.94
C ASP A 123 8.51 14.13 -17.91
N VAL A 124 9.74 13.85 -17.47
CA VAL A 124 10.78 14.88 -17.28
C VAL A 124 11.97 14.57 -18.16
N GLU A 125 12.15 15.39 -19.19
CA GLU A 125 13.27 15.30 -20.11
C GLU A 125 14.36 16.32 -19.78
N THR A 126 15.61 15.93 -19.98
CA THR A 126 16.76 16.80 -19.73
C THR A 126 17.33 17.31 -21.06
N LYS A 127 17.39 18.64 -21.22
CA LYS A 127 17.93 19.32 -22.41
C LYS A 127 18.60 20.64 -22.00
N ASP A 128 19.59 21.08 -22.78
CA ASP A 128 20.22 22.38 -22.57
C ASP A 128 19.26 23.52 -22.90
N SER A 129 19.29 24.60 -22.09
CA SER A 129 18.36 25.72 -22.26
C SER A 129 18.51 26.43 -23.62
N SER A 130 19.73 26.43 -24.18
CA SER A 130 20.00 26.94 -25.53
C SER A 130 19.32 26.14 -26.62
N ASP A 131 19.29 24.81 -26.49
CA ASP A 131 18.71 23.91 -27.49
C ASP A 131 17.19 24.02 -27.46
N VAL A 132 16.62 24.05 -26.25
CA VAL A 132 15.18 24.27 -26.06
C VAL A 132 14.76 25.63 -26.60
N LEU A 133 15.46 26.72 -26.28
CA LEU A 133 15.15 28.04 -26.85
C LEU A 133 15.25 28.01 -28.38
N SER A 134 16.29 27.39 -28.93
CA SER A 134 16.49 27.31 -30.38
C SER A 134 15.36 26.56 -31.08
N ALA A 135 14.90 25.47 -30.49
CA ALA A 135 13.76 24.71 -31.00
C ALA A 135 12.43 25.49 -30.86
N LEU A 136 12.13 26.06 -29.69
CA LEU A 136 10.90 26.82 -29.44
C LEU A 136 10.79 28.09 -30.29
N THR A 137 11.93 28.73 -30.58
CA THR A 137 11.98 29.92 -31.47
C THR A 137 12.00 29.56 -32.95
N GLY A 138 12.03 28.27 -33.30
CA GLY A 138 12.02 27.78 -34.68
C GLY A 138 13.35 27.88 -35.41
N LYS A 139 14.46 28.12 -34.69
CA LYS A 139 15.82 28.07 -35.25
C LYS A 139 16.28 26.64 -35.52
N THR A 140 15.76 25.69 -34.75
CA THR A 140 15.96 24.24 -34.92
C THR A 140 14.60 23.54 -34.91
N ALA A 141 14.52 22.31 -35.43
CA ALA A 141 13.29 21.53 -35.43
C ALA A 141 12.83 21.22 -33.99
N LEU A 142 11.53 21.32 -33.72
CA LEU A 142 10.94 20.97 -32.42
C LEU A 142 11.19 19.50 -32.03
N ASP A 143 11.28 18.60 -33.01
CA ASP A 143 11.55 17.17 -32.77
C ASP A 143 12.90 16.93 -32.08
N SER A 144 13.85 17.87 -32.16
CA SER A 144 15.14 17.78 -31.44
C SER A 144 14.99 17.78 -29.91
N ILE A 145 13.86 18.32 -29.42
CA ILE A 145 13.48 18.34 -28.01
C ILE A 145 12.23 17.50 -27.72
N GLY A 146 11.87 16.58 -28.62
CA GLY A 146 10.70 15.70 -28.44
C GLY A 146 9.37 16.37 -28.76
N GLY A 147 9.37 17.46 -29.54
CA GLY A 147 8.19 18.26 -29.85
C GLY A 147 7.98 19.41 -28.87
N LEU A 148 6.81 20.06 -28.91
CA LEU A 148 6.47 21.12 -27.96
C LEU A 148 6.19 20.49 -26.57
N PRO A 149 6.95 20.84 -25.52
CA PRO A 149 6.66 20.37 -24.17
C PRO A 149 5.58 21.23 -23.50
N ASP A 150 4.94 20.70 -22.47
CA ASP A 150 3.91 21.42 -21.69
C ASP A 150 4.54 22.41 -20.70
N GLY A 151 5.70 22.04 -20.14
CA GLY A 151 6.47 22.87 -19.22
C GLY A 151 7.95 22.95 -19.59
N TRP A 152 8.58 24.08 -19.26
CA TRP A 152 10.02 24.27 -19.40
C TRP A 152 10.63 24.94 -18.17
N ILE A 153 11.73 24.37 -17.67
CA ILE A 153 12.54 24.92 -16.57
C ILE A 153 13.96 25.19 -17.09
N PRO A 154 14.25 26.37 -17.65
CA PRO A 154 15.61 26.76 -18.00
C PRO A 154 16.46 27.05 -16.77
N GLU A 155 17.75 27.25 -17.00
CA GLU A 155 18.70 27.67 -15.95
C GLU A 155 18.37 29.05 -15.37
N SER A 156 17.88 29.98 -16.19
CA SER A 156 17.61 31.35 -15.76
C SER A 156 16.43 32.04 -16.46
N SER A 157 15.89 33.08 -15.82
CA SER A 157 14.82 33.94 -16.35
C SER A 157 15.20 34.76 -17.58
N SER A 158 16.48 34.87 -17.94
CA SER A 158 16.85 35.48 -19.22
C SER A 158 16.39 34.63 -20.41
N TRP A 159 16.29 33.31 -20.25
CA TRP A 159 15.76 32.41 -21.27
C TRP A 159 14.25 32.60 -21.47
N SER A 160 13.50 32.77 -20.38
CA SER A 160 12.05 33.02 -20.45
C SER A 160 11.74 34.37 -21.11
N GLN A 161 12.53 35.40 -20.81
CA GLN A 161 12.41 36.72 -21.42
C GLN A 161 12.70 36.68 -22.92
N GLN A 162 13.75 35.97 -23.34
CA GLN A 162 14.05 35.77 -24.76
C GLN A 162 12.95 35.02 -25.51
N LEU A 163 12.40 33.96 -24.89
CA LEU A 163 11.28 33.23 -25.47
C LEU A 163 10.04 34.14 -25.60
N SER A 164 9.69 34.87 -24.54
CA SER A 164 8.55 35.79 -24.55
C SER A 164 8.70 36.91 -25.58
N ALA A 165 9.93 37.39 -25.82
CA ALA A 165 10.20 38.41 -26.83
C ALA A 165 10.10 37.86 -28.27
N ALA A 166 10.51 36.62 -28.49
CA ALA A 166 10.52 35.99 -29.81
C ALA A 166 9.19 35.31 -30.19
N LYS A 167 8.50 34.73 -29.21
CA LYS A 167 7.30 33.89 -29.36
C LYS A 167 6.35 34.06 -28.16
N PRO A 168 5.74 35.24 -27.97
CA PRO A 168 4.84 35.48 -26.83
C PRO A 168 3.66 34.51 -26.78
N ASP A 169 3.17 34.07 -27.94
CA ASP A 169 2.04 33.12 -28.05
C ASP A 169 2.34 31.73 -27.49
N LEU A 170 3.63 31.38 -27.30
CA LEU A 170 4.02 30.11 -26.68
C LEU A 170 4.00 30.17 -25.14
N ILE A 171 3.78 31.33 -24.53
CA ILE A 171 3.74 31.48 -23.07
C ILE A 171 2.31 31.24 -22.59
N GLY A 172 2.05 30.03 -22.09
CA GLY A 172 0.74 29.64 -21.54
C GLY A 172 0.52 30.08 -20.10
N SER A 173 1.60 30.30 -19.34
CA SER A 173 1.50 30.83 -17.97
C SER A 173 2.73 31.66 -17.57
N PRO A 174 2.59 32.61 -16.63
CA PRO A 174 3.71 33.42 -16.16
C PRO A 174 4.85 32.57 -15.61
N SER A 175 6.10 32.96 -15.91
CA SER A 175 7.28 32.27 -15.38
C SER A 175 7.43 32.48 -13.88
N MET A 176 7.58 31.42 -13.09
CA MET A 176 7.81 31.50 -11.65
C MET A 176 8.93 30.56 -11.21
N SER A 177 9.89 31.08 -10.45
CA SER A 177 11.00 30.30 -9.88
C SER A 177 10.49 29.20 -8.96
N VAL A 178 10.98 27.98 -9.20
CA VAL A 178 10.72 26.82 -8.34
C VAL A 178 11.90 26.50 -7.43
N ALA A 179 13.10 26.98 -7.79
CA ALA A 179 14.32 26.83 -7.01
C ALA A 179 15.35 27.89 -7.44
N SER A 180 16.42 28.07 -6.69
CA SER A 180 17.54 28.94 -7.08
C SER A 180 18.89 28.34 -6.69
N PHE A 181 19.95 28.55 -7.48
CA PHE A 181 21.30 28.11 -7.15
C PHE A 181 22.33 29.08 -7.71
N ALA A 182 23.22 29.59 -6.86
CA ALA A 182 24.23 30.57 -7.25
C ALA A 182 23.61 31.77 -8.02
N GLN A 183 23.84 31.87 -9.32
CA GLN A 183 23.30 32.92 -10.20
C GLN A 183 22.09 32.48 -11.04
N SER A 184 21.59 31.27 -10.81
CA SER A 184 20.49 30.63 -11.55
C SER A 184 19.20 30.66 -10.72
N ASP A 185 18.07 30.99 -11.34
CA ASP A 185 16.77 31.20 -10.68
C ASP A 185 15.66 30.24 -11.17
N TYR A 186 16.02 29.27 -12.01
CA TYR A 186 15.18 28.14 -12.47
C TYR A 186 13.68 28.42 -12.54
N PRO A 187 13.26 29.34 -13.43
CA PRO A 187 11.84 29.66 -13.59
C PRO A 187 11.12 28.51 -14.27
N PHE A 188 9.96 28.13 -13.76
CA PHE A 188 9.05 27.23 -14.45
C PHE A 188 8.10 28.04 -15.33
N ILE A 189 8.12 27.75 -16.63
CA ILE A 189 7.25 28.35 -17.65
C ILE A 189 6.31 27.26 -18.15
N GLY A 190 4.99 27.45 -18.03
CA GLY A 190 4.03 26.62 -18.75
C GLY A 190 3.88 27.14 -20.17
N LEU A 191 4.03 26.26 -21.16
CA LEU A 191 3.94 26.59 -22.57
C LEU A 191 2.50 26.45 -23.08
N ALA A 192 2.21 27.13 -24.18
CA ALA A 192 0.96 27.02 -24.91
C ALA A 192 1.21 26.67 -26.38
N GLY A 193 0.27 25.96 -26.98
CA GLY A 193 0.31 25.59 -28.39
C GLY A 193 -0.84 24.67 -28.76
N ALA A 194 -0.99 24.38 -30.06
CA ALA A 194 -2.10 23.56 -30.57
C ALA A 194 -2.12 22.13 -30.03
N SER A 195 -0.99 21.63 -29.52
CA SER A 195 -0.86 20.30 -28.90
C SER A 195 -1.06 20.30 -27.39
N ILE A 196 -1.34 21.46 -26.77
CA ILE A 196 -1.47 21.60 -25.31
C ILE A 196 -2.91 22.02 -25.00
N ASP A 197 -3.68 21.10 -24.41
CA ASP A 197 -5.06 21.37 -24.01
C ASP A 197 -5.18 21.94 -22.58
N ASP A 198 -6.39 22.31 -22.19
CA ASP A 198 -6.67 22.90 -20.88
C ASP A 198 -6.32 21.98 -19.69
N THR A 199 -6.42 20.66 -19.87
CA THR A 199 -6.08 19.67 -18.83
C THR A 199 -4.58 19.60 -18.65
N GLN A 200 -3.83 19.59 -19.75
CA GLN A 200 -2.37 19.63 -19.73
C GLN A 200 -1.84 20.94 -19.14
N GLN A 201 -2.44 22.09 -19.49
CA GLN A 201 -2.09 23.38 -18.88
C GLN A 201 -2.32 23.38 -17.36
N ARG A 202 -3.49 22.90 -16.91
CA ARG A 202 -3.79 22.79 -15.48
C ARG A 202 -2.84 21.83 -14.77
N GLY A 203 -2.60 20.64 -15.35
CA GLY A 203 -1.67 19.66 -14.83
C GLY A 203 -0.26 20.24 -14.67
N THR A 204 0.21 20.98 -15.66
CA THR A 204 1.50 21.67 -15.65
C THR A 204 1.59 22.71 -14.54
N GLN A 205 0.54 23.52 -14.36
CA GLN A 205 0.49 24.50 -13.28
C GLN A 205 0.43 23.85 -11.89
N SER A 206 -0.32 22.75 -11.76
CA SER A 206 -0.38 21.96 -10.52
C SER A 206 0.96 21.31 -10.20
N PHE A 207 1.66 20.76 -11.19
CA PHE A 207 2.99 20.20 -10.98
C PHE A 207 4.00 21.27 -10.58
N ARG A 208 3.94 22.47 -11.18
CA ARG A 208 4.76 23.61 -10.72
C ARG A 208 4.50 23.96 -9.25
N ALA A 209 3.24 23.96 -8.81
CA ALA A 209 2.90 24.20 -7.41
C ALA A 209 3.45 23.08 -6.51
N TYR A 210 3.36 21.83 -6.95
CA TYR A 210 3.89 20.66 -6.26
C TYR A 210 5.40 20.71 -6.06
N LEU A 211 6.15 21.20 -7.06
CA LEU A 211 7.59 21.40 -6.90
C LEU A 211 7.94 22.35 -5.74
N LYS A 212 7.04 23.23 -5.33
CA LYS A 212 7.21 24.18 -4.21
C LYS A 212 6.80 23.61 -2.86
N GLU A 213 6.30 22.38 -2.80
CA GLU A 213 5.93 21.76 -1.54
C GLU A 213 7.16 21.37 -0.70
N PRO A 214 7.06 21.38 0.65
CA PRO A 214 8.21 21.16 1.54
C PRO A 214 9.00 19.88 1.25
N ALA A 215 8.32 18.79 0.85
CA ALA A 215 8.97 17.52 0.55
C ALA A 215 9.89 17.60 -0.67
N GLN A 216 9.48 18.34 -1.71
CA GLN A 216 10.29 18.50 -2.93
C GLN A 216 11.40 19.53 -2.70
N GLN A 217 11.07 20.62 -2.00
CA GLN A 217 12.03 21.65 -1.58
C GLN A 217 13.19 21.08 -0.73
N ALA A 218 12.92 20.03 0.05
CA ALA A 218 13.96 19.30 0.76
C ALA A 218 14.95 18.59 -0.18
N ASP A 219 14.49 18.03 -1.31
CA ASP A 219 15.38 17.39 -2.29
C ASP A 219 16.22 18.43 -3.06
N PHE A 220 15.63 19.59 -3.39
CA PHE A 220 16.39 20.71 -3.95
C PHE A 220 17.50 21.13 -2.98
N THR A 221 17.17 21.28 -1.70
CA THR A 221 18.13 21.63 -0.65
C THR A 221 19.23 20.58 -0.52
N ALA A 222 18.88 19.29 -0.57
CA ALA A 222 19.84 18.19 -0.52
C ALA A 222 20.79 18.18 -1.74
N ALA A 223 20.35 18.70 -2.88
CA ALA A 223 21.17 18.93 -4.08
C ALA A 223 21.99 20.24 -4.02
N GLY A 224 21.96 20.98 -2.90
CA GLY A 224 22.63 22.27 -2.74
C GLY A 224 21.89 23.44 -3.38
N ILE A 225 20.69 23.22 -3.91
CA ILE A 225 19.83 24.21 -4.55
C ILE A 225 18.94 24.85 -3.48
N ARG A 226 18.90 26.17 -3.45
CA ARG A 226 18.10 26.93 -2.48
C ARG A 226 16.61 26.82 -2.80
N PRO A 227 15.78 26.49 -1.80
CA PRO A 227 14.34 26.41 -1.96
C PRO A 227 13.67 27.79 -2.05
N TYR A 228 12.43 27.84 -2.54
CA TYR A 228 11.61 29.05 -2.67
C TYR A 228 10.34 28.99 -1.83
#